data_AF-U2CLL5-F1
#
_entry.id   AF-U2CLL5-F1
#
_cell.length_a   1.000
_cell.length_b   1.000
_cell.length_c   1.000
_cell.angle_alpha   90.00
_cell.angle_beta   90.00
_cell.angle_gamma   90.00
#
_symmetry.space_group_name_H-M   'P 1'
#
loop_
_entity.id
_entity.type
_entity.pdbx_description
1 polymer ?
#
loop_
_entity_poly.entity_id
_entity_poly.type
_entity_poly.pdbx_seq_one_letter_code
_entity_poly.pdbx_strand_id
1 'polypeptide(L)'
;MSNKAENVNTILKEVFENYKKYDKRKITPEYMDNEPIINILTYFKMHEVEGGSLSRIKCDGDACYFYKLYNDSKVALRGDTMISFWTIYKQALKMATGENYIKSSNPFDDLIAKRNEPGYKEVNDRFSKFAEVYHTPGNFILLPPPSPDGRMNNNRYKCSEDRIDKSLLECFNGGVLSKYFGDDNEKLKKWVKEQKLDSVFEKGVIEKDKIIPFNINNPYVCYSNMNENEVNEFLENVEKLINYRNEKLL
;
A
#
# COMPACT_ATOMS: atom_id res chain seq x y z
N MET A 1 -16.53 -27.47 6.34
CA MET A 1 -15.71 -27.92 5.19
C MET A 1 -15.78 -26.84 4.12
N SER A 2 -14.63 -26.32 3.72
CA SER A 2 -14.31 -25.63 2.45
C SER A 2 -15.31 -24.61 1.87
N ASN A 3 -15.13 -23.32 2.21
CA ASN A 3 -15.20 -22.22 1.22
C ASN A 3 -13.82 -21.57 1.08
N LYS A 4 -12.78 -22.40 0.94
CA LYS A 4 -11.38 -21.97 0.86
C LYS A 4 -10.95 -21.46 -0.53
N ALA A 5 -11.91 -21.14 -1.40
CA ALA A 5 -11.68 -20.72 -2.78
C ALA A 5 -12.47 -19.47 -3.20
N GLU A 6 -13.14 -18.77 -2.28
CA GLU A 6 -14.06 -17.67 -2.64
C GLU A 6 -13.46 -16.25 -2.54
N ASN A 7 -12.22 -16.08 -2.08
CA ASN A 7 -11.84 -14.82 -1.42
C ASN A 7 -10.55 -14.14 -1.90
N VAL A 8 -10.38 -14.03 -3.21
CA VAL A 8 -9.59 -12.92 -3.81
C VAL A 8 -10.50 -12.08 -4.73
N ASN A 9 -11.79 -12.01 -4.43
CA ASN A 9 -12.57 -10.84 -4.85
C ASN A 9 -11.89 -9.64 -4.17
N THR A 10 -11.30 -8.77 -4.97
CA THR A 10 -10.46 -7.65 -4.52
C THR A 10 -11.18 -6.90 -3.41
N ILE A 11 -10.50 -6.67 -2.28
CA ILE A 11 -11.04 -5.88 -1.17
C ILE A 11 -11.50 -4.51 -1.68
N LEU A 12 -10.88 -4.04 -2.77
CA LEU A 12 -11.29 -2.88 -3.55
C LEU A 12 -12.70 -2.96 -4.14
N LYS A 13 -13.11 -4.12 -4.71
CA LYS A 13 -14.46 -4.32 -5.24
C LYS A 13 -15.50 -4.16 -4.14
N GLU A 14 -15.23 -4.69 -2.96
CA GLU A 14 -16.11 -4.47 -1.80
C GLU A 14 -16.10 -3.03 -1.31
N VAL A 15 -14.95 -2.35 -1.31
CA VAL A 15 -14.88 -0.91 -1.03
C VAL A 15 -15.79 -0.14 -2.00
N PHE A 16 -15.81 -0.48 -3.29
CA PHE A 16 -16.69 0.13 -4.29
C PHE A 16 -18.18 -0.14 -3.96
N GLU A 17 -18.52 -1.38 -3.59
CA GLU A 17 -19.89 -1.70 -3.16
C GLU A 17 -20.31 -0.96 -1.88
N ASN A 18 -19.38 -0.75 -0.94
CA ASN A 18 -19.63 0.06 0.26
C ASN A 18 -19.89 1.52 -0.10
N TYR A 19 -19.15 2.10 -1.05
CA TYR A 19 -19.43 3.44 -1.53
C TYR A 19 -20.81 3.53 -2.19
N LYS A 20 -21.18 2.60 -3.07
CA LYS A 20 -22.53 2.52 -3.66
C LYS A 20 -23.63 2.46 -2.60
N LYS A 21 -23.40 1.66 -1.56
CA LYS A 21 -24.38 1.43 -0.49
C LYS A 21 -24.53 2.62 0.46
N TYR A 22 -23.43 3.27 0.82
CA TYR A 22 -23.40 4.25 1.91
C TYR A 22 -23.23 5.70 1.46
N ASP A 23 -22.70 5.98 0.27
CA ASP A 23 -22.62 7.35 -0.28
C ASP A 23 -23.67 7.59 -1.36
N LYS A 24 -24.87 7.96 -0.90
CA LYS A 24 -26.04 8.25 -1.76
C LYS A 24 -25.90 9.49 -2.64
N ARG A 25 -24.78 10.23 -2.56
CA ARG A 25 -24.63 11.53 -3.24
C ARG A 25 -24.03 11.40 -4.63
N LYS A 26 -23.50 10.22 -5.03
CA LYS A 26 -22.65 10.10 -6.21
C LYS A 26 -22.81 8.78 -6.97
N ILE A 27 -22.59 8.86 -8.28
CA ILE A 27 -22.41 7.69 -9.14
C ILE A 27 -21.03 7.11 -8.79
N THR A 28 -21.01 6.04 -8.01
CA THR A 28 -19.80 5.22 -7.83
C THR A 28 -19.61 4.39 -9.09
N PRO A 29 -18.48 4.52 -9.82
CA PRO A 29 -18.21 3.69 -10.99
C PRO A 29 -18.20 2.20 -10.64
N GLU A 30 -18.51 1.36 -11.62
CA GLU A 30 -18.36 -0.09 -11.46
C GLU A 30 -16.88 -0.46 -11.38
N TYR A 31 -16.59 -1.47 -10.57
CA TYR A 31 -15.27 -2.09 -10.57
C TYR A 31 -15.09 -2.82 -11.90
N MET A 32 -13.95 -2.60 -12.57
CA MET A 32 -13.67 -3.17 -13.88
C MET A 32 -12.54 -4.21 -13.78
N ASP A 33 -12.86 -5.49 -13.92
CA ASP A 33 -11.90 -6.59 -13.71
C ASP A 33 -10.64 -6.48 -14.60
N ASN A 34 -10.78 -5.94 -15.82
CA ASN A 34 -9.68 -5.83 -16.80
C ASN A 34 -8.95 -4.47 -16.79
N GLU A 35 -9.27 -3.58 -15.84
CA GLU A 35 -8.76 -2.20 -15.81
C GLU A 35 -8.25 -1.83 -14.41
N PRO A 36 -7.20 -2.51 -13.91
CA PRO A 36 -6.73 -2.35 -12.52
C PRO A 36 -6.26 -0.93 -12.20
N ILE A 37 -5.60 -0.26 -13.15
CA ILE A 37 -5.19 1.13 -13.02
C ILE A 37 -6.41 2.04 -12.81
N ILE A 38 -7.48 1.85 -13.60
CA ILE A 38 -8.68 2.68 -13.48
C ILE A 38 -9.35 2.46 -12.12
N ASN A 39 -9.39 1.22 -11.63
CA ASN A 39 -9.93 0.94 -10.30
C ASN A 39 -9.14 1.67 -9.20
N ILE A 40 -7.80 1.67 -9.27
CA ILE A 40 -6.96 2.36 -8.28
C ILE A 40 -7.12 3.89 -8.35
N LEU A 41 -7.11 4.48 -9.54
CA LEU A 41 -7.32 5.92 -9.71
C LEU A 41 -8.73 6.34 -9.26
N THR A 42 -9.74 5.53 -9.56
CA THR A 42 -11.12 5.73 -9.11
C THR A 42 -11.20 5.65 -7.58
N TYR A 43 -10.55 4.67 -6.95
CA TYR A 43 -10.48 4.60 -5.49
C TYR A 43 -9.87 5.86 -4.88
N PHE A 44 -8.73 6.34 -5.39
CA PHE A 44 -8.12 7.54 -4.85
C PHE A 44 -8.99 8.78 -5.05
N LYS A 45 -9.66 8.90 -6.21
CA LYS A 45 -10.67 9.93 -6.43
C LYS A 45 -11.77 9.84 -5.37
N MET A 46 -12.33 8.67 -5.13
CA MET A 46 -13.41 8.51 -4.16
C MET A 46 -12.95 8.83 -2.72
N HIS A 47 -11.77 8.34 -2.35
CA HIS A 47 -11.20 8.53 -1.02
C HIS A 47 -10.87 10.00 -0.71
N GLU A 48 -10.20 10.70 -1.64
CA GLU A 48 -9.71 12.08 -1.41
C GLU A 48 -10.79 13.14 -1.59
N VAL A 49 -11.78 12.88 -2.45
CA VAL A 49 -12.78 13.88 -2.86
C VAL A 49 -14.10 13.67 -2.14
N GLU A 50 -14.39 12.44 -1.75
CA GLU A 50 -15.72 12.00 -1.32
C GLU A 50 -15.67 11.35 0.07
N GLY A 51 -14.49 10.92 0.51
CA GLY A 51 -14.22 10.22 1.77
C GLY A 51 -14.38 11.04 3.05
N GLY A 52 -14.78 12.31 2.98
CA GLY A 52 -15.04 13.14 4.16
C GLY A 52 -16.26 12.71 5.00
N SER A 53 -17.10 11.80 4.52
CA SER A 53 -18.34 11.40 5.21
C SER A 53 -18.42 9.93 5.64
N LEU A 54 -17.56 9.05 5.11
CA LEU A 54 -17.58 7.62 5.43
C LEU A 54 -16.42 7.26 6.36
N SER A 55 -16.67 6.37 7.32
CA SER A 55 -15.61 5.85 8.18
C SER A 55 -14.61 5.02 7.36
N ARG A 56 -13.30 5.12 7.66
CA ARG A 56 -12.24 4.31 7.01
C ARG A 56 -12.58 2.81 6.95
N ILE A 57 -13.20 2.28 8.01
CA ILE A 57 -13.65 0.87 8.05
C ILE A 57 -14.54 0.47 6.87
N LYS A 58 -15.30 1.42 6.29
CA LYS A 58 -16.18 1.17 5.15
C LYS A 58 -15.51 1.46 3.80
N CYS A 59 -14.61 2.43 3.75
CA CYS A 59 -14.14 3.01 2.50
C CYS A 59 -12.63 2.90 2.25
N ASP A 60 -11.88 2.39 3.22
CA ASP A 60 -10.44 2.16 3.16
C ASP A 60 -10.16 0.65 3.20
N GLY A 61 -9.39 0.15 2.24
CA GLY A 61 -9.28 -1.29 2.01
C GLY A 61 -8.61 -2.03 3.17
N ASP A 62 -7.56 -1.44 3.73
CA ASP A 62 -6.83 -1.97 4.89
C ASP A 62 -7.70 -2.07 6.15
N ALA A 63 -8.43 -1.01 6.48
CA ALA A 63 -9.30 -0.93 7.64
C ALA A 63 -10.53 -1.82 7.48
N CYS A 64 -11.10 -1.89 6.27
CA CYS A 64 -12.17 -2.83 5.93
C CYS A 64 -11.72 -4.28 6.19
N TYR A 65 -10.54 -4.65 5.68
CA TYR A 65 -9.95 -5.97 5.87
C TYR A 65 -9.76 -6.33 7.34
N PHE A 66 -9.09 -5.47 8.11
CA PHE A 66 -8.82 -5.77 9.52
C PHE A 66 -10.08 -5.72 10.38
N TYR A 67 -11.08 -4.91 10.03
CA TYR A 67 -12.37 -4.94 10.73
C TYR A 67 -13.07 -6.28 10.55
N LYS A 68 -13.00 -6.89 9.37
CA LYS A 68 -13.56 -8.23 9.14
C LYS A 68 -12.85 -9.32 9.93
N LEU A 69 -11.53 -9.21 10.05
CA LEU A 69 -10.73 -10.20 10.76
C LEU A 69 -10.95 -10.15 12.27
N TYR A 70 -11.01 -8.95 12.85
CA TYR A 70 -10.98 -8.77 14.30
C TYR A 70 -12.33 -8.35 14.90
N ASN A 71 -13.26 -7.87 14.07
CA ASN A 71 -14.52 -7.25 14.51
C ASN A 71 -14.31 -6.16 15.58
N ASP A 72 -13.20 -5.41 15.48
CA ASP A 72 -12.82 -4.34 16.39
C ASP A 72 -12.37 -3.12 15.60
N SER A 73 -13.11 -2.02 15.75
CA SER A 73 -12.81 -0.74 15.08
C SER A 73 -11.47 -0.14 15.50
N LYS A 74 -11.06 -0.29 16.78
CA LYS A 74 -9.79 0.26 17.27
C LYS A 74 -8.59 -0.48 16.67
N VAL A 75 -8.73 -1.78 16.46
CA VAL A 75 -7.74 -2.58 15.75
C VAL A 75 -7.74 -2.21 14.27
N ALA A 76 -8.90 -2.23 13.62
CA ALA A 76 -9.05 -1.96 12.20
C ALA A 76 -8.44 -0.62 11.76
N LEU A 77 -8.60 0.44 12.55
CA LEU A 77 -8.08 1.78 12.23
C LEU A 77 -6.54 1.88 12.27
N ARG A 78 -5.84 0.85 12.76
CA ARG A 78 -4.38 0.72 12.67
C ARG A 78 -3.93 0.03 11.37
N GLY A 79 -4.87 -0.44 10.55
CA GLY A 79 -4.58 -0.94 9.21
C GLY A 79 -3.88 0.12 8.39
N ASP A 80 -2.87 -0.33 7.66
CA ASP A 80 -2.10 0.45 6.69
C ASP A 80 -1.64 -0.45 5.53
N THR A 81 -1.25 0.18 4.42
CA THR A 81 -0.58 -0.51 3.30
C THR A 81 0.93 -0.54 3.49
N MET A 82 1.58 -1.65 3.15
CA MET A 82 3.04 -1.81 3.21
C MET A 82 3.78 -0.99 2.17
N ILE A 83 3.13 -0.76 1.02
CA ILE A 83 3.67 -0.01 -0.11
C ILE A 83 2.59 0.93 -0.61
N SER A 84 2.89 2.23 -0.63
CA SER A 84 2.03 3.25 -1.23
C SER A 84 2.05 3.16 -2.76
N PHE A 85 0.90 2.98 -3.40
CA PHE A 85 0.79 3.03 -4.87
C PHE A 85 1.03 4.44 -5.40
N TRP A 86 0.31 5.42 -4.83
CA TRP A 86 0.28 6.80 -5.34
C TRP A 86 1.66 7.45 -5.38
N THR A 87 2.51 7.19 -4.37
CA THR A 87 3.77 7.91 -4.23
C THR A 87 4.79 7.55 -5.31
N ILE A 88 4.90 6.28 -5.68
CA ILE A 88 5.78 5.82 -6.76
C ILE A 88 5.14 6.02 -8.14
N TYR A 89 3.81 5.88 -8.26
CA TYR A 89 3.09 6.10 -9.51
C TYR A 89 3.20 7.55 -10.01
N LYS A 90 2.98 8.55 -9.14
CA LYS A 90 3.11 9.96 -9.53
C LYS A 90 4.54 10.34 -9.95
N GLN A 91 5.55 9.68 -9.38
CA GLN A 91 6.93 9.89 -9.77
C GLN A 91 7.21 9.32 -11.16
N ALA A 92 6.73 8.10 -11.44
CA ALA A 92 6.87 7.49 -12.75
C ALA A 92 6.18 8.33 -13.84
N LEU A 93 4.98 8.85 -13.55
CA LEU A 93 4.30 9.80 -14.43
C LEU A 93 5.14 11.05 -14.69
N LYS A 94 5.68 11.68 -13.64
CA LYS A 94 6.55 12.86 -13.78
C LYS A 94 7.75 12.59 -14.68
N MET A 95 8.36 11.41 -14.58
CA MET A 95 9.49 11.03 -15.44
C MET A 95 9.08 10.86 -16.90
N ALA A 96 7.91 10.26 -17.15
CA ALA A 96 7.44 9.93 -18.49
C ALA A 96 6.82 11.14 -19.22
N THR A 97 6.14 12.03 -18.50
CA THR A 97 5.34 13.12 -19.10
C THR A 97 5.85 14.51 -18.73
N GLY A 98 6.71 14.63 -17.71
CA GLY A 98 7.12 15.91 -17.13
C GLY A 98 6.07 16.56 -16.23
N GLU A 99 4.85 16.02 -16.16
CA GLU A 99 3.75 16.58 -15.37
C GLU A 99 3.88 16.21 -13.87
N ASN A 100 3.51 17.13 -12.98
CA ASN A 100 3.48 16.89 -11.55
C ASN A 100 2.03 16.74 -11.07
N TYR A 101 1.76 15.65 -10.34
CA TYR A 101 0.43 15.39 -9.78
C TYR A 101 0.43 15.48 -8.26
N ILE A 102 -0.63 16.09 -7.73
CA ILE A 102 -0.93 16.18 -6.30
C ILE A 102 -2.16 15.32 -6.03
N LYS A 103 -2.20 14.64 -4.87
CA LYS A 103 -3.34 13.82 -4.46
C LYS A 103 -4.54 14.75 -4.21
N SER A 104 -5.41 14.92 -5.21
CA SER A 104 -6.61 15.78 -5.17
C SER A 104 -7.60 15.34 -6.25
N SER A 105 -8.82 15.90 -6.28
CA SER A 105 -9.90 15.43 -7.16
C SER A 105 -9.59 15.50 -8.65
N ASN A 106 -9.18 16.67 -9.11
CA ASN A 106 -9.12 17.00 -10.53
C ASN A 106 -8.03 16.21 -11.27
N PRO A 107 -6.86 15.91 -10.66
CA PRO A 107 -5.85 15.04 -11.24
C PRO A 107 -6.32 13.63 -11.61
N PHE A 108 -7.23 13.00 -10.84
CA PHE A 108 -7.59 11.60 -11.13
C PHE A 108 -8.48 11.46 -12.36
N ASP A 109 -9.39 12.41 -12.60
CA ASP A 109 -10.20 12.42 -13.82
C ASP A 109 -9.35 12.64 -15.07
N ASP A 110 -8.37 13.55 -14.99
CA ASP A 110 -7.40 13.78 -16.06
C ASP A 110 -6.56 12.53 -16.33
N LEU A 111 -6.04 11.87 -15.29
CA LEU A 111 -5.26 10.65 -15.43
C LEU A 111 -6.06 9.50 -16.04
N ILE A 112 -7.35 9.35 -15.67
CA ILE A 112 -8.23 8.36 -16.27
C ILE A 112 -8.48 8.69 -17.74
N ALA A 113 -8.70 9.96 -18.09
CA ALA A 113 -8.91 10.38 -19.48
C ALA A 113 -7.67 10.13 -20.35
N LYS A 114 -6.49 10.53 -19.87
CA LYS A 114 -5.20 10.42 -20.57
C LYS A 114 -4.58 9.02 -20.54
N ARG A 115 -5.22 8.03 -19.91
CA ARG A 115 -4.62 6.71 -19.60
C ARG A 115 -3.99 5.96 -20.78
N ASN A 116 -4.45 6.24 -22.01
CA ASN A 116 -3.97 5.62 -23.25
C ASN A 116 -3.06 6.53 -24.09
N GLU A 117 -2.78 7.75 -23.62
CA GLU A 117 -1.89 8.69 -24.28
C GLU A 117 -0.41 8.28 -24.08
N PRO A 118 0.50 8.65 -25.00
CA PRO A 118 1.93 8.39 -24.83
C PRO A 118 2.48 8.97 -23.52
N GLY A 119 3.39 8.25 -22.89
CA GLY A 119 3.92 8.51 -21.56
C GLY A 119 3.03 7.96 -20.44
N TYR A 120 1.71 8.15 -20.53
CA TYR A 120 0.74 7.63 -19.56
C TYR A 120 0.55 6.13 -19.72
N LYS A 121 0.38 5.67 -20.96
CA LYS A 121 0.13 4.27 -21.25
C LYS A 121 1.28 3.39 -20.78
N GLU A 122 2.52 3.78 -21.03
CA GLU A 122 3.71 3.02 -20.64
C GLU A 122 3.86 2.91 -19.12
N VAL A 123 3.54 4.00 -18.40
CA VAL A 123 3.50 3.97 -16.92
C VAL A 123 2.36 3.09 -16.44
N ASN A 124 1.17 3.17 -17.05
CA ASN A 124 0.02 2.35 -16.67
C ASN A 124 0.27 0.85 -16.91
N ASP A 125 0.82 0.49 -18.08
CA ASP A 125 1.18 -0.88 -18.43
C ASP A 125 2.18 -1.45 -17.40
N ARG A 126 3.19 -0.64 -17.02
CA ARG A 126 4.21 -1.01 -16.03
C ARG A 126 3.63 -1.22 -14.63
N PHE A 127 2.64 -0.42 -14.23
CA PHE A 127 2.02 -0.49 -12.91
C PHE A 127 0.83 -1.45 -12.83
N SER A 128 0.39 -2.02 -13.95
CA SER A 128 -0.85 -2.81 -14.02
C SER A 128 -0.86 -3.96 -13.01
N LYS A 129 0.22 -4.74 -12.93
CA LYS A 129 0.35 -5.86 -11.99
C LYS A 129 0.36 -5.39 -10.54
N PHE A 130 1.11 -4.34 -10.22
CA PHE A 130 1.07 -3.75 -8.88
C PHE A 130 -0.35 -3.26 -8.53
N ALA A 131 -1.07 -2.64 -9.47
CA ALA A 131 -2.44 -2.18 -9.27
C ALA A 131 -3.41 -3.33 -8.96
N GLU A 132 -3.26 -4.48 -9.62
CA GLU A 132 -4.05 -5.69 -9.37
C GLU A 132 -3.88 -6.20 -7.93
N VAL A 133 -2.65 -6.14 -7.41
CA VAL A 133 -2.31 -6.70 -6.08
C VAL A 133 -2.29 -5.65 -4.97
N TYR A 134 -2.44 -4.36 -5.28
CA TYR A 134 -2.28 -3.28 -4.30
C TYR A 134 -3.29 -3.34 -3.14
N HIS A 135 -4.56 -3.67 -3.43
CA HIS A 135 -5.63 -3.80 -2.43
C HIS A 135 -5.92 -5.26 -2.08
N THR A 136 -4.88 -6.02 -1.79
CA THR A 136 -5.00 -7.40 -1.30
C THR A 136 -4.38 -7.52 0.11
N PRO A 137 -4.73 -8.59 0.87
CA PRO A 137 -4.16 -8.82 2.20
C PRO A 137 -2.63 -8.79 2.25
N GLY A 138 -1.98 -9.24 1.18
CA GLY A 138 -0.53 -9.24 1.03
C GLY A 138 0.09 -7.85 1.08
N ASN A 139 -0.63 -6.78 0.72
CA ASN A 139 -0.15 -5.41 0.88
C ASN A 139 -0.58 -4.76 2.21
N PHE A 140 -1.34 -5.44 3.06
CA PHE A 140 -1.84 -4.85 4.31
C PHE A 140 -0.99 -5.26 5.51
N ILE A 141 -0.82 -4.32 6.44
CA ILE A 141 -0.18 -4.53 7.74
C ILE A 141 -0.98 -3.82 8.83
N LEU A 142 -0.93 -4.39 10.01
CA LEU A 142 -1.45 -3.78 11.21
C LEU A 142 -0.30 -3.08 11.94
N LEU A 143 -0.27 -1.75 11.91
CA LEU A 143 0.73 -0.97 12.66
C LEU A 143 0.62 -1.30 14.16
N PRO A 144 1.71 -1.21 14.96
CA PRO A 144 1.66 -1.42 16.40
C PRO A 144 0.63 -0.49 17.09
N PRO A 145 0.26 -0.78 18.36
CA PRO A 145 -0.61 0.09 19.13
C PRO A 145 -0.12 1.55 19.10
N PRO A 146 -1.00 2.54 19.29
CA PRO A 146 -0.68 3.96 19.14
C PRO A 146 0.25 4.53 20.23
N SER A 147 0.99 3.69 20.95
CA SER A 147 2.00 4.14 21.90
C SER A 147 3.34 4.33 21.16
N PRO A 148 4.06 5.45 21.35
CA PRO A 148 3.78 6.49 22.33
C PRO A 148 2.83 7.62 21.86
N ASP A 149 2.66 7.83 20.55
CA ASP A 149 2.01 9.05 20.03
C ASP A 149 0.91 8.82 18.96
N GLY A 150 0.68 7.58 18.53
CA GLY A 150 -0.31 7.22 17.52
C GLY A 150 0.03 7.64 16.10
N ARG A 151 1.26 8.13 15.86
CA ARG A 151 1.67 8.77 14.61
C ARG A 151 2.59 7.91 13.76
N MET A 152 2.63 6.59 13.98
CA MET A 152 3.55 5.71 13.24
C MET A 152 3.31 5.81 11.73
N ASN A 153 2.05 5.83 11.27
CA ASN A 153 1.75 6.01 9.84
C ASN A 153 2.38 7.30 9.29
N ASN A 154 2.09 8.45 9.93
CA ASN A 154 2.65 9.74 9.51
C ASN A 154 4.18 9.78 9.55
N ASN A 155 4.80 9.16 10.56
CA ASN A 155 6.25 9.13 10.69
C ASN A 155 6.88 8.19 9.65
N ARG A 156 6.22 7.08 9.35
CA ARG A 156 6.61 6.13 8.31
C ARG A 156 6.61 6.82 6.94
N TYR A 157 5.55 7.51 6.56
CA TYR A 157 5.55 8.27 5.30
C TYR A 157 6.73 9.25 5.22
N LYS A 158 7.04 9.96 6.31
CA LYS A 158 8.13 10.95 6.34
C LYS A 158 9.52 10.33 6.19
N CYS A 159 9.80 9.20 6.84
CA CYS A 159 11.14 8.60 6.83
C CYS A 159 11.33 7.59 5.69
N SER A 160 10.26 6.93 5.23
CA SER A 160 10.34 5.82 4.29
C SER A 160 9.43 5.93 3.07
N GLU A 161 8.61 6.98 2.94
CA GLU A 161 7.62 7.12 1.85
C GLU A 161 6.69 5.90 1.75
N ASP A 162 6.40 5.29 2.89
CA ASP A 162 5.61 4.05 2.99
C ASP A 162 6.22 2.88 2.21
N ARG A 163 7.55 2.76 2.20
CA ARG A 163 8.25 1.56 1.70
C ARG A 163 8.58 0.61 2.84
N ILE A 164 8.12 -0.63 2.82
CA ILE A 164 8.30 -1.53 3.97
C ILE A 164 9.76 -1.91 4.23
N ASP A 165 10.60 -2.04 3.20
CA ASP A 165 12.04 -2.30 3.33
C ASP A 165 12.73 -1.21 4.17
N LYS A 166 12.51 0.05 3.82
CA LYS A 166 13.05 1.22 4.52
C LYS A 166 12.33 1.47 5.85
N SER A 167 11.03 1.19 5.94
CA SER A 167 10.27 1.30 7.20
C SER A 167 10.84 0.35 8.25
N LEU A 168 11.12 -0.90 7.87
CA LEU A 168 11.72 -1.90 8.77
C LEU A 168 13.11 -1.46 9.26
N LEU A 169 13.92 -0.87 8.38
CA LEU A 169 15.23 -0.32 8.75
C LEU A 169 15.09 0.72 9.87
N GLU A 170 14.10 1.61 9.75
CA GLU A 170 13.78 2.66 10.72
C GLU A 170 13.12 2.13 12.01
N CYS A 171 12.57 0.92 11.99
CA CYS A 171 12.00 0.28 13.18
C CYS A 171 13.06 -0.29 14.13
N PHE A 172 14.25 -0.65 13.63
CA PHE A 172 15.35 -1.11 14.49
C PHE A 172 15.96 0.05 15.29
N ASN A 173 16.61 -0.27 16.42
CA ASN A 173 17.30 0.69 17.27
C ASN A 173 18.10 1.76 16.50
N GLY A 174 17.89 3.01 16.91
CA GLY A 174 18.49 4.20 16.29
C GLY A 174 17.70 4.78 15.11
N GLY A 175 16.66 4.10 14.61
CA GLY A 175 15.76 4.62 13.59
C GLY A 175 14.58 5.42 14.14
N VAL A 176 13.92 6.20 13.28
CA VAL A 176 12.81 7.10 13.65
C VAL A 176 11.60 6.34 14.21
N LEU A 177 11.40 5.10 13.76
CA LEU A 177 10.25 4.26 14.12
C LEU A 177 10.54 3.32 15.31
N SER A 178 11.78 3.25 15.81
CA SER A 178 12.14 2.34 16.91
C SER A 178 11.36 2.59 18.19
N LYS A 179 10.97 3.85 18.44
CA LYS A 179 10.16 4.26 19.60
C LYS A 179 8.82 3.51 19.74
N TYR A 180 8.29 2.94 18.65
CA TYR A 180 7.05 2.16 18.68
C TYR A 180 7.25 0.71 19.18
N PHE A 181 8.51 0.26 19.28
CA PHE A 181 8.88 -1.11 19.64
C PHE A 181 9.74 -1.20 20.90
N GLY A 182 10.27 -0.07 21.41
CA GLY A 182 11.17 -0.06 22.56
C GLY A 182 12.59 -0.49 22.21
N ASP A 183 13.44 -0.65 23.23
CA ASP A 183 14.91 -0.62 23.04
C ASP A 183 15.56 -1.99 22.79
N ASP A 184 14.85 -3.11 22.98
CA ASP A 184 15.42 -4.47 22.90
C ASP A 184 15.14 -5.20 21.57
N ASN A 185 14.43 -4.56 20.64
CA ASN A 185 13.93 -5.13 19.38
C ASN A 185 13.01 -6.37 19.52
N GLU A 186 12.68 -6.85 20.73
CA GLU A 186 11.90 -8.08 20.88
C GLU A 186 10.44 -7.87 20.44
N LYS A 187 9.86 -6.70 20.76
CA LYS A 187 8.53 -6.33 20.25
C LYS A 187 8.52 -6.16 18.73
N LEU A 188 9.61 -5.63 18.16
CA LEU A 188 9.76 -5.51 16.70
C LEU A 188 9.78 -6.88 16.05
N LYS A 189 10.65 -7.79 16.52
CA LYS A 189 10.76 -9.16 15.98
C LYS A 189 9.43 -9.91 16.08
N LYS A 190 8.72 -9.76 17.20
CA LYS A 190 7.38 -10.33 17.38
C LYS A 190 6.39 -9.75 16.36
N TRP A 191 6.36 -8.43 16.21
CA TRP A 191 5.49 -7.76 15.23
C TRP A 191 5.80 -8.17 13.79
N VAL A 192 7.07 -8.26 13.39
CA VAL A 192 7.50 -8.74 12.06
C VAL A 192 6.94 -10.14 11.79
N LYS A 193 7.02 -11.06 12.77
CA LYS A 193 6.48 -12.42 12.63
C LYS A 193 4.95 -12.42 12.56
N GLU A 194 4.28 -11.68 13.44
CA GLU A 194 2.81 -11.56 13.43
C GLU A 194 2.27 -11.00 12.12
N GLN A 195 2.99 -10.04 11.54
CA GLN A 195 2.66 -9.43 10.26
C GLN A 195 3.20 -10.20 9.06
N LYS A 196 3.86 -11.35 9.22
CA LYS A 196 4.47 -12.18 8.15
C LYS A 196 5.46 -11.41 7.25
N LEU A 197 6.25 -10.53 7.86
CA LEU A 197 7.24 -9.67 7.19
C LEU A 197 8.65 -10.27 7.18
N ASP A 198 8.83 -11.49 7.68
CA ASP A 198 10.09 -12.23 7.69
C ASP A 198 10.67 -12.46 6.29
N SER A 199 9.83 -12.51 5.26
CA SER A 199 10.24 -12.58 3.84
C SER A 199 11.00 -11.35 3.33
N VAL A 200 10.95 -10.22 4.04
CA VAL A 200 11.75 -9.02 3.74
C VAL A 200 13.19 -9.16 4.29
N PHE A 201 13.52 -10.27 4.94
CA PHE A 201 14.82 -10.54 5.52
C PHE A 201 15.51 -11.74 4.87
N GLU A 202 16.83 -11.68 4.73
CA GLU A 202 17.66 -12.77 4.23
C GLU A 202 17.41 -14.04 5.05
N LYS A 203 16.89 -15.08 4.38
CA LYS A 203 16.56 -16.38 5.00
C LYS A 203 15.63 -16.27 6.22
N GLY A 204 14.85 -15.19 6.33
CA GLY A 204 13.97 -14.92 7.47
C GLY A 204 14.68 -14.49 8.76
N VAL A 205 15.97 -14.13 8.69
CA VAL A 205 16.74 -13.69 9.87
C VAL A 205 16.40 -12.22 10.19
N ILE A 206 15.61 -11.99 11.24
CA ILE A 206 15.08 -10.66 11.60
C ILE A 206 16.14 -9.83 12.31
N GLU A 207 17.08 -9.30 11.52
CA GLU A 207 18.18 -8.43 11.93
C GLU A 207 18.29 -7.24 10.97
N LYS A 208 18.82 -6.11 11.45
CA LYS A 208 18.83 -4.84 10.71
C LYS A 208 19.62 -4.94 9.40
N ASP A 209 20.77 -5.61 9.42
CA ASP A 209 21.67 -5.83 8.29
C ASP A 209 21.20 -6.96 7.35
N LYS A 210 20.10 -7.63 7.69
CA LYS A 210 19.50 -8.72 6.89
C LYS A 210 18.28 -8.28 6.09
N ILE A 211 17.91 -7.00 6.15
CA ILE A 211 16.80 -6.47 5.35
C ILE A 211 17.20 -6.50 3.87
N ILE A 212 16.37 -7.12 3.05
CA ILE A 212 16.52 -7.15 1.59
C ILE A 212 15.96 -5.84 1.04
N PRO A 213 16.80 -4.92 0.49
CA PRO A 213 16.29 -3.70 -0.12
C PRO A 213 15.57 -4.04 -1.43
N PHE A 214 14.54 -3.26 -1.79
CA PHE A 214 13.82 -3.48 -3.04
C PHE A 214 14.56 -2.92 -4.26
N ASN A 215 15.67 -2.21 -4.02
CA ASN A 215 16.63 -1.80 -5.03
C ASN A 215 18.03 -2.21 -4.58
N ILE A 216 18.65 -3.16 -5.27
CA ILE A 216 19.90 -3.78 -4.82
C ILE A 216 21.07 -2.82 -5.02
N ASN A 217 21.11 -2.15 -6.17
CA ASN A 217 22.23 -1.26 -6.53
C ASN A 217 22.15 0.12 -5.88
N ASN A 218 20.96 0.51 -5.42
CA ASN A 218 20.73 1.76 -4.70
C ASN A 218 19.73 1.58 -3.55
N PRO A 219 20.14 0.90 -2.46
CA PRO A 219 19.25 0.56 -1.37
C PRO A 219 18.56 1.76 -0.76
N TYR A 220 17.26 1.62 -0.50
CA TYR A 220 16.44 2.62 0.22
C TYR A 220 16.37 4.01 -0.43
N VAL A 221 16.70 4.10 -1.72
CA VAL A 221 16.54 5.32 -2.53
C VAL A 221 15.09 5.82 -2.42
N CYS A 222 14.94 7.12 -2.17
CA CYS A 222 13.62 7.76 -2.15
C CYS A 222 13.02 7.71 -3.55
N TYR A 223 11.70 7.55 -3.65
CA TYR A 223 11.00 7.48 -4.92
C TYR A 223 11.34 8.67 -5.82
N SER A 224 11.39 9.88 -5.25
CA SER A 224 11.72 11.12 -5.98
C SER A 224 13.07 11.11 -6.71
N ASN A 225 14.00 10.25 -6.29
CA ASN A 225 15.34 10.13 -6.84
C ASN A 225 15.55 8.87 -7.69
N MET A 226 14.50 8.05 -7.87
CA MET A 226 14.60 6.83 -8.68
C MET A 226 14.67 7.16 -10.17
N ASN A 227 15.54 6.44 -10.87
CA ASN A 227 15.51 6.32 -12.32
C ASN A 227 14.56 5.19 -12.76
N GLU A 228 14.37 5.05 -14.07
CA GLU A 228 13.39 4.12 -14.64
C GLU A 228 13.68 2.65 -14.31
N ASN A 229 14.96 2.25 -14.32
CA ASN A 229 15.36 0.89 -13.97
C ASN A 229 15.12 0.60 -12.49
N GLU A 230 15.36 1.57 -11.61
CA GLU A 230 15.09 1.45 -10.17
C GLU A 230 13.58 1.34 -9.89
N VAL A 231 12.74 2.07 -10.64
CA VAL A 231 11.28 1.90 -10.56
C VAL A 231 10.86 0.48 -10.96
N ASN A 232 11.40 -0.04 -12.08
CA ASN A 232 11.07 -1.39 -12.55
C ASN A 232 11.50 -2.47 -11.55
N GLU A 233 12.74 -2.40 -11.05
CA GLU A 233 13.26 -3.34 -10.04
C GLU A 233 12.41 -3.28 -8.76
N PHE A 234 12.04 -2.06 -8.33
CA PHE A 234 11.19 -1.87 -7.15
C PHE A 234 9.83 -2.54 -7.31
N LEU A 235 9.15 -2.29 -8.43
CA LEU A 235 7.83 -2.86 -8.71
C LEU A 235 7.88 -4.40 -8.77
N GLU A 236 8.88 -4.96 -9.44
CA GLU A 236 9.06 -6.41 -9.52
C GLU A 236 9.21 -7.03 -8.12
N ASN A 237 10.01 -6.42 -7.24
CA ASN A 237 10.23 -6.90 -5.89
C ASN A 237 8.99 -6.72 -4.99
N VAL A 238 8.26 -5.62 -5.14
CA VAL A 238 6.99 -5.38 -4.45
C VAL A 238 5.93 -6.40 -4.85
N GLU A 239 5.78 -6.67 -6.14
CA GLU A 239 4.84 -7.65 -6.66
C GLU A 239 5.15 -9.06 -6.12
N LYS A 240 6.42 -9.45 -6.13
CA LYS A 240 6.87 -10.73 -5.54
C LYS A 240 6.51 -10.83 -4.06
N LEU A 241 6.76 -9.78 -3.28
CA LEU A 241 6.46 -9.75 -1.85
C LEU A 241 4.96 -9.86 -1.58
N ILE A 242 4.15 -9.04 -2.26
CA ILE A 242 2.69 -9.03 -2.04
C ILE A 242 2.08 -10.37 -2.43
N ASN A 243 2.50 -10.95 -3.56
CA ASN A 243 2.01 -12.27 -4.00
C ASN A 243 2.42 -13.38 -3.03
N TYR A 244 3.69 -13.42 -2.60
CA TYR A 244 4.13 -14.36 -1.57
C TYR A 244 3.27 -14.24 -0.30
N ARG A 245 2.98 -13.03 0.16
CA ARG A 245 2.16 -12.82 1.34
C ARG A 245 0.70 -13.21 1.12
N ASN A 246 0.12 -12.92 -0.05
CA ASN A 246 -1.22 -13.37 -0.42
C ASN A 246 -1.32 -14.90 -0.28
N GLU A 247 -0.36 -15.65 -0.85
CA GLU A 247 -0.33 -17.12 -0.75
C GLU A 247 -0.22 -17.62 0.70
N LYS A 248 0.49 -16.90 1.57
CA LYS A 248 0.66 -17.28 2.99
C LYS A 248 -0.50 -16.85 3.87
N LEU A 249 -1.34 -15.91 3.43
CA LEU A 249 -2.48 -15.38 4.19
C LEU A 249 -3.81 -16.06 3.85
N LEU A 250 -3.86 -16.83 2.75
CA LEU A 250 -4.95 -17.76 2.38
C LEU A 250 -4.90 -19.07 3.21
#